data_AF-A0A1U7LZN1-F1
#
_entry.id   AF-A0A1U7LZN1-F1
#
_cell.length_a   1.000
_cell.length_b   1.000
_cell.length_c   1.000
_cell.angle_alpha   90.00
_cell.angle_beta   90.00
_cell.angle_gamma   90.00
#
_symmetry.space_group_name_H-M   'P 1'
#
loop_
_entity.id
_entity.type
_entity.pdbx_description
1 polymer ?
#
loop_
_entity_poly.entity_id
_entity_poly.type
_entity_poly.pdbx_seq_one_letter_code
_entity_poly.pdbx_strand_id
1 'polypeptide(L)' 'MKLSSTSYIIAKIIFIIVAIYLFLNPEVFVTKGYQLSVDGAVICRGISLICAINMASNLLDNIYKR' A
#
# COMPACT_ATOMS: atom_id res chain seq x y z
N MET A 1 21.26 -10.64 -7.49
CA MET A 1 20.61 -10.44 -8.81
C MET A 1 20.32 -8.96 -9.00
N LYS A 2 20.83 -8.32 -10.07
CA LYS A 2 20.43 -6.96 -10.43
C LYS A 2 18.97 -7.02 -10.88
N LEU A 3 18.02 -6.55 -10.06
CA LEU A 3 16.66 -6.36 -10.55
C LEU A 3 16.72 -5.40 -11.73
N SER A 4 16.21 -5.82 -12.89
CA SER A 4 16.02 -4.92 -14.02
C SER A 4 15.10 -3.78 -13.58
N SER A 5 15.41 -2.53 -13.94
CA SER A 5 14.60 -1.37 -13.54
C SER A 5 13.12 -1.53 -13.88
N THR A 6 12.80 -2.26 -14.95
CA THR A 6 11.41 -2.59 -15.32
C THR A 6 10.74 -3.51 -14.29
N SER A 7 11.44 -4.56 -13.84
CA SER A 7 10.94 -5.46 -12.79
C SER A 7 10.71 -4.74 -11.46
N TYR A 8 11.55 -3.75 -11.14
CA TYR A 8 11.42 -2.93 -9.94
C TYR A 8 10.20 -2.00 -10.02
N ILE A 9 9.96 -1.36 -11.17
CA ILE A 9 8.77 -0.53 -11.41
C ILE A 9 7.48 -1.37 -11.28
N ILE A 10 7.44 -2.55 -11.89
CA ILE A 10 6.30 -3.46 -11.82
C ILE A 10 6.01 -3.86 -10.37
N ALA A 11 7.04 -4.22 -9.59
CA ALA A 11 6.88 -4.56 -8.18
C ALA A 11 6.30 -3.40 -7.36
N LYS A 12 6.73 -2.15 -7.60
CA LYS A 12 6.15 -0.97 -6.94
C LYS A 12 4.68 -0.80 -7.26
N ILE A 13 4.29 -0.95 -8.53
CA ILE A 13 2.90 -0.83 -8.97
C ILE A 13 2.02 -1.87 -8.28
N ILE A 14 2.48 -3.13 -8.22
CA ILE A 14 1.76 -4.19 -7.50
C ILE A 14 1.58 -3.81 -6.02
N PHE A 15 2.64 -3.32 -5.37
CA PHE A 15 2.57 -2.90 -3.96
C PHE A 15 1.56 -1.76 -3.73
N ILE A 16 1.53 -0.78 -4.64
CA ILE A 16 0.55 0.33 -4.59
C ILE A 16 -0.88 -0.21 -4.71
N ILE A 17 -1.13 -1.11 -5.66
CA ILE A 17 -2.45 -1.72 -5.86
C ILE A 17 -2.90 -2.47 -4.60
N VAL A 18 -2.02 -3.27 -4.00
CA VAL A 18 -2.31 -4.00 -2.75
C VAL A 18 -2.62 -3.03 -1.61
N ALA A 19 -1.84 -1.97 -1.45
CA ALA A 19 -2.07 -0.98 -0.40
C ALA A 19 -3.41 -0.22 -0.57
N ILE A 20 -3.78 0.12 -1.80
CA ILE A 20 -5.09 0.71 -2.12
C ILE A 20 -6.21 -0.29 -1.84
N TYR A 21 -6.03 -1.56 -2.22
CA TYR A 21 -7.00 -2.63 -1.95
C TYR A 21 -7.26 -2.77 -0.45
N LEU A 22 -6.22 -2.81 0.37
CA LEU A 22 -6.33 -2.87 1.83
C LEU A 22 -7.04 -1.64 2.41
N PHE A 23 -6.81 -0.45 1.85
CA PHE A 23 -7.52 0.76 2.25
C PHE A 23 -9.02 0.72 1.93
N LEU A 24 -9.39 0.18 0.77
CA LEU A 24 -10.78 0.11 0.30
C LEU A 24 -11.58 -1.02 0.97
N ASN A 25 -10.91 -2.08 1.44
CA ASN A 25 -11.55 -3.25 2.05
C ASN A 25 -11.21 -3.34 3.56
N PRO A 26 -11.83 -2.51 4.42
CA PRO A 26 -11.63 -2.51 5.89
C PRO A 26 -11.81 -3.89 6.52
N GLU A 27 -12.71 -4.69 5.96
CA GLU A 27 -13.07 -6.03 6.42
C GLU A 27 -11.89 -6.99 6.52
N VAL A 28 -10.82 -6.76 5.76
CA VAL A 28 -9.56 -7.53 5.85
C VAL A 28 -8.91 -7.37 7.24
N PHE A 29 -9.14 -6.23 7.90
CA PHE A 29 -8.60 -5.92 9.23
C PHE A 29 -9.58 -6.20 10.37
N VAL A 30 -10.87 -6.35 10.07
CA VAL A 30 -11.91 -6.56 11.08
C VAL A 30 -12.01 -8.05 11.42
N THR A 31 -11.43 -8.45 12.55
CA THR A 31 -11.67 -9.78 13.11
C THR A 31 -13.02 -9.80 13.84
N LYS A 32 -13.81 -10.88 13.60
CA LYS A 32 -15.15 -11.02 14.21
C LYS A 32 -15.04 -11.02 15.75
N GLY A 33 -15.70 -10.07 16.41
CA GLY A 33 -16.00 -10.16 17.85
C GLY A 33 -15.39 -9.08 18.76
N TYR A 34 -14.60 -8.13 18.27
CA TYR A 34 -14.03 -7.07 19.12
C TYR A 34 -14.38 -5.67 18.61
N GLN A 35 -15.07 -4.86 19.40
CA GLN A 35 -15.23 -3.42 19.10
C GLN A 35 -13.89 -2.67 19.06
N LEU A 36 -12.88 -3.18 19.80
CA LEU A 36 -11.49 -2.70 19.73
C LEU A 36 -10.84 -2.89 18.35
N SER A 37 -11.37 -3.80 17.51
CA SER A 37 -10.84 -4.02 16.15
C SER A 37 -11.24 -2.91 15.18
N VAL A 38 -12.26 -2.10 15.50
CA VAL A 38 -12.70 -0.99 14.66
C VAL A 38 -11.65 0.11 14.61
N ASP A 39 -11.12 0.53 15.77
CA ASP A 39 -10.06 1.53 15.84
C ASP A 39 -8.76 1.04 15.20
N GLY A 40 -8.42 -0.24 15.41
CA GLY A 40 -7.29 -0.88 14.75
C GLY A 40 -7.44 -0.91 13.23
N ALA A 41 -8.63 -1.23 12.71
CA ALA A 41 -8.91 -1.26 11.28
C ALA A 41 -8.78 0.14 10.65
N VAL A 42 -9.23 1.19 11.34
CA VAL A 42 -9.08 2.57 10.89
C VAL A 42 -7.59 2.96 10.77
N ILE A 43 -6.79 2.62 11.79
CA ILE A 43 -5.33 2.87 11.78
C ILE A 43 -4.66 2.10 10.64
N CYS A 44 -4.94 0.81 10.49
CA CYS A 44 -4.39 -0.03 9.42
C CYS A 44 -4.71 0.52 8.02
N ARG A 45 -5.93 1.03 7.82
CA ARG A 45 -6.30 1.70 6.57
C ARG A 45 -5.51 2.98 6.35
N GLY A 46 -5.39 3.82 7.37
CA GLY A 46 -4.58 5.05 7.29
C GLY A 46 -3.14 4.75 6.89
N ILE A 47 -2.51 3.77 7.53
CA ILE A 47 -1.14 3.33 7.20
C ILE A 47 -1.05 2.79 5.77
N SER A 48 -2.03 2.00 5.34
CA SER A 48 -2.09 1.46 3.97
C SER A 48 -2.13 2.59 2.92
N LEU A 49 -2.93 3.63 3.17
CA LEU A 49 -3.02 4.79 2.27
C LEU A 49 -1.72 5.61 2.26
N ILE A 50 -1.13 5.88 3.42
CA ILE A 50 0.17 6.58 3.52
C ILE A 50 1.24 5.81 2.75
N CYS A 51 1.26 4.48 2.88
CA CYS A 51 2.17 3.62 2.13
C CYS A 51 1.96 3.74 0.62
N ALA A 52 0.71 3.68 0.15
CA ALA A 52 0.37 3.84 -1.26
C ALA A 52 0.86 5.19 -1.83
N ILE A 53 0.60 6.29 -1.11
CA ILE A 53 1.03 7.64 -1.50
C ILE A 53 2.55 7.75 -1.56
N ASN A 54 3.25 7.28 -0.52
CA ASN A 54 4.71 7.33 -0.46
C ASN A 54 5.35 6.48 -1.58
N MET A 55 4.78 5.31 -1.87
CA MET A 55 5.29 4.43 -2.91
C MET A 55 5.03 4.99 -4.32
N ALA A 56 3.88 5.62 -4.53
CA ALA A 56 3.55 6.33 -5.77
C ALA A 56 4.44 7.56 -5.99
N SER A 57 4.70 8.36 -4.96
CA SER A 57 5.62 9.50 -5.03
C SER A 57 7.03 9.05 -5.36
N ASN A 58 7.55 8.03 -4.68
CA ASN A 58 8.86 7.44 -5.00
C ASN A 58 8.91 6.77 -6.39
N LEU A 59 7.77 6.33 -6.94
CA LEU A 59 7.71 5.79 -8.30
C LEU A 59 7.77 6.93 -9.32
N LEU A 60 7.04 8.02 -9.09
CA LEU A 60 7.08 9.23 -9.92
C LEU A 60 8.49 9.84 -9.96
N ASP A 61 9.13 9.99 -8.81
CA ASP A 61 10.51 10.46 -8.70
C ASP A 61 11.47 9.60 -9.52
N ASN A 62 11.32 8.27 -9.44
CA ASN A 62 12.16 7.33 -10.16
C ASN A 62 11.90 7.30 -11.67
N ILE A 63 10.70 7.66 -12.12
CA ILE A 63 10.39 7.80 -13.55
C ILE A 63 10.93 9.14 -14.05
N TYR A 64 10.80 10.20 -13.26
CA TYR A 64 11.20 11.56 -13.65
C TYR A 64 12.72 11.77 -13.63
N LYS A 65 13.43 11.17 -12.67
CA LYS A 65 14.90 11.25 -12.54
C LYS A 65 15.66 10.26 -13.43
N ARG A 66 14.96 9.50 -14.27
CA ARG A 66 15.52 8.46 -15.14
C ARG A 66 15.51 8.91 -16.59
#